data_AF-A0AAD5J9K5-F1
#
_entry.id   AF-A0AAD5J9K5-F1
#
_cell.length_a   1.000
_cell.length_b   1.000
_cell.length_c   1.000
_cell.angle_alpha   90.00
_cell.angle_beta   90.00
_cell.angle_gamma   90.00
#
_symmetry.space_group_name_H-M   'P 1'
#
loop_
_entity.id
_entity.type
_entity.pdbx_description
1 polymer ?
#
loop_
_entity_poly.entity_id
_entity_poly.type
_entity_poly.pdbx_seq_one_letter_code
_entity_poly.pdbx_strand_id
1 'polypeptide(L)'
;MYRTAASRLRVLKGHVHGRLPASTRFVSSSAVATNTFSSGGIFSWLTGERSKSSPPLDFPLPGVSLPPSLPDYVEPGKTKITTLPNGVKIASETSASATASIGLYVDCGSIY
;
A
#
# COMPACT_ATOMS: atom_id res chain seq x y z
N MET A 1 -17.73 -18.57 -37.17
CA MET A 1 -18.81 -17.74 -36.57
C MET A 1 -18.34 -17.28 -35.19
N TYR A 2 -17.93 -16.02 -35.06
CA TYR A 2 -17.32 -15.49 -33.84
C TYR A 2 -18.42 -14.93 -32.92
N ARG A 3 -18.53 -15.44 -31.69
CA ARG A 3 -19.45 -14.90 -30.67
C ARG A 3 -18.66 -14.07 -29.66
N THR A 4 -18.78 -12.76 -29.76
CA THR A 4 -18.24 -11.81 -28.79
C THR A 4 -19.14 -11.78 -27.56
N ALA A 5 -18.71 -12.39 -26.46
CA ALA A 5 -19.40 -12.32 -25.18
C ALA A 5 -18.95 -11.07 -24.42
N ALA A 6 -19.73 -9.99 -24.50
CA ALA A 6 -19.49 -8.79 -23.69
C ALA A 6 -20.13 -8.97 -22.30
N SER A 7 -19.32 -9.23 -21.28
CA SER A 7 -19.76 -9.20 -19.88
C SER A 7 -19.74 -7.75 -19.36
N ARG A 8 -20.92 -7.15 -19.20
CA ARG A 8 -21.08 -5.82 -18.59
C ARG A 8 -21.09 -5.95 -17.07
N LEU A 9 -19.94 -5.77 -16.44
CA LEU A 9 -19.84 -5.68 -14.98
C LEU A 9 -20.39 -4.31 -14.52
N ARG A 10 -21.64 -4.29 -14.04
CA ARG A 10 -22.19 -3.13 -13.34
C ARG A 10 -21.57 -3.07 -11.94
N VAL A 11 -20.82 -2.01 -11.67
CA VAL A 11 -20.36 -1.66 -10.32
C VAL A 11 -21.59 -1.33 -9.47
N LEU A 12 -21.97 -2.24 -8.59
CA LEU A 12 -22.94 -1.99 -7.52
C LEU A 12 -22.22 -1.24 -6.40
N LYS A 13 -22.39 0.09 -6.38
CA LYS A 13 -22.01 0.94 -5.25
C LYS A 13 -23.00 0.70 -4.10
N GLY A 14 -22.72 -0.33 -3.30
CA GLY A 14 -23.45 -0.63 -2.06
C GLY A 14 -22.92 0.22 -0.91
N HIS A 15 -23.75 1.12 -0.43
CA HIS A 15 -23.57 1.91 0.78
C HIS A 15 -23.74 0.97 1.99
N VAL A 16 -22.66 0.68 2.73
CA VAL A 16 -22.73 -0.13 3.96
C VAL A 16 -22.18 0.70 5.12
N HIS A 17 -23.12 1.28 5.88
CA HIS A 17 -22.90 1.64 7.27
C HIS A 17 -22.83 0.34 8.08
N GLY A 18 -21.64 -0.05 8.52
CA GLY A 18 -21.44 -1.22 9.36
C GLY A 18 -20.03 -1.25 9.92
N ARG A 19 -19.90 -1.13 11.24
CA ARG A 19 -18.64 -1.29 11.97
C ARG A 19 -18.14 -2.73 11.81
N LEU A 20 -17.23 -2.95 10.88
CA LEU A 20 -16.24 -4.03 10.93
C LEU A 20 -14.85 -3.40 10.94
N PRO A 21 -13.85 -3.98 11.60
CA PRO A 21 -12.50 -3.45 11.59
C PRO A 21 -11.99 -3.59 10.16
N ALA A 22 -12.04 -2.48 9.41
CA ALA A 22 -11.33 -2.35 8.16
C ALA A 22 -9.89 -2.79 8.43
N SER A 23 -9.38 -3.74 7.65
CA SER A 23 -7.95 -3.99 7.57
C SER A 23 -7.32 -2.65 7.19
N THR A 24 -6.81 -1.94 8.19
CA THR A 24 -6.15 -0.66 8.04
C THR A 24 -4.86 -0.95 7.29
N ARG A 25 -4.89 -0.83 5.96
CA ARG A 25 -3.68 -0.58 5.21
C ARG A 25 -3.13 0.75 5.70
N PHE A 26 -2.22 0.70 6.66
CA PHE A 26 -1.39 1.84 7.03
C PHE A 26 -0.41 2.08 5.87
N VAL A 27 -0.90 2.73 4.82
CA VAL A 27 -0.03 3.38 3.84
C VAL A 27 0.12 4.82 4.32
N SER A 28 1.00 5.01 5.30
CA SER A 28 1.40 6.35 5.74
C SER A 28 2.36 6.93 4.71
N SER A 29 1.82 7.45 3.61
CA SER A 29 2.61 8.33 2.73
C SER A 29 2.47 9.76 3.26
N SER A 30 3.13 10.08 4.38
CA SER A 30 3.29 11.47 4.79
C SER A 30 4.36 12.09 3.90
N ALA A 31 3.94 12.84 2.89
CA ALA A 31 4.84 13.71 2.14
C ALA A 31 5.40 14.76 3.11
N VAL A 32 6.59 14.50 3.64
CA VAL A 32 7.33 15.42 4.51
C VAL A 32 7.93 16.52 3.64
N ALA A 33 7.23 17.64 3.53
CA ALA A 33 7.77 18.84 2.91
C ALA A 33 8.76 19.51 3.90
N THR A 34 10.03 19.12 3.83
CA THR A 34 11.09 19.83 4.56
C THR A 34 11.38 21.14 3.84
N ASN A 35 10.62 22.18 4.17
CA ASN A 35 10.93 23.53 3.71
C ASN A 35 12.08 24.07 4.56
N THR A 36 13.32 23.72 4.22
CA THR A 36 14.48 24.50 4.68
C THR A 36 14.50 25.76 3.82
N PHE A 37 13.79 26.79 4.27
CA PHE A 37 13.87 28.10 3.64
C PHE A 37 15.26 28.67 3.95
N SER A 38 16.11 28.81 2.94
CA SER A 38 17.21 29.77 3.03
C SER A 38 16.58 31.14 3.31
N SER A 39 17.05 31.86 4.34
CA SER A 39 16.51 33.17 4.70
C SER A 39 16.82 34.17 3.59
N GLY A 40 15.95 34.20 2.58
CA GLY A 40 16.03 35.16 1.50
C GLY A 40 15.85 36.56 2.07
N GLY A 41 16.92 37.35 2.04
CA GLY A 41 16.92 38.74 2.48
C GLY A 41 15.89 39.60 1.75
N ILE A 42 15.83 40.89 2.11
CA ILE A 42 14.84 41.90 1.69
C ILE A 42 14.60 42.07 0.18
N PHE A 43 15.37 41.42 -0.71
CA PHE A 43 15.18 41.41 -2.16
C PHE A 43 14.83 40.02 -2.77
N SER A 44 14.57 39.01 -1.95
CA SER A 44 14.27 37.62 -2.39
C SER A 44 13.04 37.49 -3.31
N TRP A 45 12.19 38.51 -3.37
CA TRP A 45 11.07 38.62 -4.30
C TRP A 45 11.53 38.79 -5.75
N LEU A 46 12.61 39.53 -6.00
CA LEU A 46 12.98 39.99 -7.35
C LEU A 46 13.69 38.93 -8.19
N THR A 47 14.33 37.95 -7.55
CA THR A 47 15.14 36.90 -8.20
C THR A 47 14.45 35.54 -8.27
N GLY A 48 13.20 35.42 -7.84
CA GLY A 48 12.33 34.27 -8.14
C GLY A 48 12.74 32.89 -7.58
N GLU A 49 13.95 32.71 -7.03
CA GLU A 49 14.41 31.40 -6.56
C GLU A 49 14.30 31.26 -5.04
N ARG A 50 13.16 30.70 -4.60
CA ARG A 50 13.05 30.00 -3.31
C ARG A 50 13.02 28.50 -3.58
N SER A 51 14.16 27.94 -3.91
CA SER A 51 14.33 26.49 -4.07
C SER A 51 14.17 25.82 -2.71
N LYS A 52 13.27 24.84 -2.62
CA LYS A 52 13.17 23.98 -1.43
C LYS A 52 14.44 23.13 -1.38
N SER A 53 15.33 23.41 -0.43
CA SER A 53 16.53 22.59 -0.24
C SER A 53 16.17 21.37 0.60
N SER A 54 16.23 20.19 0.01
CA SER A 54 16.35 18.96 0.79
C SER A 54 17.75 18.92 1.43
N PRO A 55 17.90 18.31 2.61
CA PRO A 55 19.24 17.98 3.10
C PRO A 55 19.96 17.07 2.08
N PRO A 56 21.30 17.11 2.02
CA PRO A 56 22.07 16.09 1.32
C PRO A 56 21.68 14.68 1.81
N LEU A 57 21.83 13.66 0.98
CA LEU A 57 21.42 12.27 1.32
C LEU A 57 22.20 11.67 2.50
N ASP A 58 23.32 12.29 2.89
CA ASP A 58 24.14 11.91 4.04
C ASP A 58 23.50 12.34 5.38
N PHE A 59 22.48 13.21 5.35
CA PHE A 59 21.79 13.69 6.55
C PHE A 59 20.34 13.19 6.58
N PRO A 60 19.83 12.76 7.75
CA PRO A 60 18.46 12.31 7.88
C PRO A 60 17.49 13.45 7.58
N LEU A 61 16.38 13.11 6.94
CA LEU A 61 15.34 14.07 6.60
C LEU A 61 14.63 14.53 7.89
N PRO A 62 14.64 15.84 8.23
CA PRO A 62 14.04 16.32 9.47
C PRO A 62 12.53 16.11 9.47
N GLY A 63 11.97 15.74 10.63
CA GLY A 63 10.52 15.56 10.80
C GLY A 63 9.97 14.19 10.33
N VAL A 64 10.83 13.25 9.94
CA VAL A 64 10.41 11.86 9.66
C VAL A 64 10.31 11.07 10.98
N SER A 65 9.10 10.59 11.29
CA SER A 65 8.88 9.61 12.36
C SER A 65 8.97 8.20 11.77
N LEU A 66 9.98 7.44 12.17
CA LEU A 66 10.15 6.05 11.75
C LEU A 66 9.41 5.12 12.73
N PRO A 67 8.72 4.07 12.22
CA PRO A 67 8.15 3.06 13.10
C PRO A 67 9.27 2.28 13.81
N PRO A 68 8.96 1.64 14.97
CA PRO A 68 9.92 0.76 15.62
C PRO A 68 10.31 -0.38 14.69
N SER A 69 11.59 -0.80 14.74
CA SER A 69 12.09 -1.91 13.96
C SER A 69 11.50 -3.25 14.43
N LEU A 70 11.46 -4.21 13.50
CA LEU A 70 11.17 -5.60 13.85
C LEU A 70 12.33 -6.20 14.67
N PRO A 71 12.07 -7.24 15.47
CA PRO A 71 13.13 -7.97 16.16
C PRO A 71 14.05 -8.71 15.17
N ASP A 72 15.25 -9.06 15.62
CA ASP A 72 16.27 -9.75 14.80
C ASP A 72 15.76 -11.06 14.19
N TYR A 73 14.90 -11.77 14.92
CA TYR A 73 14.21 -12.96 14.43
C TYR A 73 12.70 -12.77 14.48
N VAL A 74 12.06 -12.89 13.32
CA VAL A 74 10.60 -12.91 13.18
C VAL A 74 10.21 -14.31 12.72
N GLU A 75 9.44 -15.02 13.55
CA GLU A 75 8.96 -16.36 13.21
C GLU A 75 8.05 -16.31 11.95
N PRO A 76 8.24 -17.22 10.98
CA PRO A 76 7.36 -17.30 9.81
C PRO A 76 5.90 -17.56 10.19
N GLY A 77 4.98 -16.84 9.55
CA GLY A 77 3.55 -17.00 9.81
C GLY A 77 3.01 -18.34 9.32
N LYS A 78 2.37 -19.11 10.19
CA LYS A 78 1.70 -20.37 9.80
C LYS A 78 0.58 -20.12 8.78
N THR A 79 0.54 -20.93 7.73
CA THR A 79 -0.54 -20.89 6.75
C THR A 79 -1.88 -21.27 7.39
N LYS A 80 -2.87 -20.40 7.25
CA LYS A 80 -4.25 -20.62 7.69
C LYS A 80 -5.10 -20.93 6.47
N ILE A 81 -5.78 -22.07 6.50
CA ILE A 81 -6.65 -22.51 5.41
C ILE A 81 -8.08 -22.58 5.94
N THR A 82 -9.02 -21.97 5.22
CA THR A 82 -10.45 -22.01 5.53
C THR A 82 -11.22 -22.44 4.29
N THR A 83 -12.09 -23.42 4.45
CA THR A 83 -13.02 -23.85 3.41
C THR A 83 -14.37 -23.21 3.67
N LEU A 84 -14.86 -22.44 2.70
CA LEU A 84 -16.17 -21.81 2.76
C LEU A 84 -17.30 -22.84 2.51
N PRO A 85 -18.55 -22.55 2.89
CA PRO A 85 -19.68 -23.46 2.69
C PRO A 85 -19.94 -23.84 1.22
N ASN A 86 -19.48 -23.01 0.27
CA ASN A 86 -19.57 -23.28 -1.16
C ASN A 86 -18.39 -24.09 -1.72
N GLY A 87 -17.48 -24.58 -0.85
CA GLY A 87 -16.34 -25.40 -1.24
C GLY A 87 -15.07 -24.63 -1.62
N VAL A 88 -15.11 -23.30 -1.70
CA VAL A 88 -13.92 -22.48 -2.01
C VAL A 88 -12.93 -22.51 -0.85
N LYS A 89 -11.65 -22.70 -1.15
CA LYS A 89 -10.56 -22.67 -0.18
C LYS A 89 -9.86 -21.30 -0.20
N ILE A 90 -9.70 -20.71 0.97
CA ILE A 90 -8.91 -19.49 1.19
C ILE A 90 -7.69 -19.88 2.02
N ALA A 91 -6.49 -19.60 1.51
CA ALA A 91 -5.23 -19.78 2.22
C ALA A 91 -4.56 -18.41 2.43
N SER A 92 -4.03 -18.16 3.61
CA SER A 92 -3.26 -16.95 3.91
C SER A 92 -2.09 -17.24 4.85
N GLU A 93 -1.05 -16.42 4.75
CA GLU A 93 0.12 -16.46 5.62
C GLU A 93 0.56 -15.03 5.96
N THR A 94 1.29 -14.88 7.07
CA THR A 94 1.85 -13.59 7.48
C THR A 94 3.32 -13.52 7.07
N SER A 95 3.70 -12.47 6.35
CA SER A 95 5.08 -12.16 6.00
C SER A 95 5.52 -10.86 6.68
N ALA A 96 6.81 -10.79 7.06
CA ALA A 96 7.42 -9.57 7.57
C ALA A 96 7.69 -8.52 6.49
N SER A 97 7.56 -8.89 5.21
CA SER A 97 7.73 -7.97 4.09
C SER A 97 6.61 -6.92 4.07
N ALA A 98 6.96 -5.70 3.65
CA ALA A 98 5.98 -4.64 3.40
C ALA A 98 5.09 -4.90 2.17
N THR A 99 5.32 -6.02 1.45
CA THR A 99 4.56 -6.40 0.26
C THR A 99 3.68 -7.62 0.52
N ALA A 100 2.50 -7.65 -0.10
CA ALA A 100 1.61 -8.79 -0.11
C ALA A 100 1.33 -9.25 -1.55
N SER A 101 1.15 -10.56 -1.74
CA SER A 101 0.74 -11.16 -3.01
C SER A 101 -0.57 -11.93 -2.82
N ILE A 102 -1.45 -11.87 -3.82
CA ILE A 102 -2.76 -12.53 -3.81
C ILE A 102 -2.92 -13.25 -5.14
N GLY A 103 -3.18 -14.56 -5.08
CA GLY A 103 -3.43 -15.40 -6.25
C GLY A 103 -4.77 -16.12 -6.15
N LEU A 104 -5.41 -16.36 -7.30
CA LEU A 104 -6.57 -17.24 -7.43
C LEU A 104 -6.18 -18.41 -8.32
N TYR A 105 -6.20 -19.60 -7.75
CA TYR A 105 -5.92 -20.84 -8.47
C TYR A 105 -7.23 -21.59 -8.72
N VAL A 106 -7.43 -22.02 -9.96
CA VAL A 106 -8.60 -22.78 -10.40
C VAL A 106 -8.10 -24.07 -11.01
N ASP A 107 -8.65 -25.20 -10.58
CA ASP A 107 -8.36 -26.51 -11.16
C ASP A 107 -9.10 -26.64 -12.51
N CYS A 108 -8.47 -26.09 -13.56
CA CYS A 108 -8.98 -26.03 -14.93
C CYS A 108 -7.79 -25.90 -15.89
N GLY A 109 -7.95 -26.31 -17.15
CA GLY A 109 -6.90 -26.20 -18.16
C GLY A 109 -7.21 -27.07 -19.37
N SER A 110 -6.26 -27.14 -20.31
CA SER A 110 -6.46 -27.81 -21.61
C SER A 110 -6.71 -29.32 -21.55
N ILE A 111 -6.50 -29.96 -20.39
CA ILE A 111 -6.78 -31.38 -20.18
C ILE A 111 -8.23 -31.65 -19.72
N TYR A 112 -8.99 -30.59 -19.46
CA TYR A 112 -10.36 -30.63 -18.94
C TYR A 112 -11.35 -29.98 -19.91
#